data_AF-A0A2A9NVJ3-F1
#
_entry.id   AF-A0A2A9NVJ3-F1
#
_cell.length_a   1.000
_cell.length_b   1.000
_cell.length_c   1.000
_cell.angle_alpha   90.00
_cell.angle_beta   90.00
_cell.angle_gamma   90.00
#
_symmetry.space_group_name_H-M   'P 1'
#
loop_
_entity.id
_entity.type
_entity.pdbx_description
1 polymer ?
#
loop_
_entity_poly.entity_id
_entity_poly.type
_entity_poly.pdbx_seq_one_letter_code
_entity_poly.pdbx_strand_id
1 'polypeptide(L)' 'VSICFYSTDLALPAYISQDPVIAQADGQYPEWLWMILRSKAWPDNGTGGKAEQVQRWQENRQG' A
#
# COMPACT_ATOMS: atom_id res chain seq x y z
N VAL A 1 -24.34 -14.14 -3.17
CA VAL A 1 -24.11 -13.29 -1.98
C VAL A 1 -22.80 -13.74 -1.38
N SER A 2 -21.71 -12.99 -1.59
CA SER A 2 -20.39 -13.35 -1.04
C SER A 2 -20.13 -12.46 0.17
N ILE A 3 -20.10 -13.07 1.34
CA ILE A 3 -19.84 -12.39 2.61
C ILE A 3 -18.38 -12.68 2.95
N CYS A 4 -17.49 -11.69 2.80
CA CYS A 4 -16.09 -11.84 3.19
C CYS A 4 -15.96 -11.65 4.70
N PHE A 5 -15.71 -12.74 5.43
CA PHE A 5 -15.21 -12.68 6.81
C PHE A 5 -13.68 -12.74 6.77
N TYR A 6 -13.01 -11.68 7.17
CA TYR A 6 -11.59 -11.72 7.52
C TYR A 6 -11.43 -11.19 8.94
N SER A 7 -11.27 -12.10 9.90
CA SER A 7 -10.82 -11.77 11.25
C SER A 7 -9.33 -12.05 11.30
N THR A 8 -8.53 -10.99 11.31
CA THR A 8 -7.12 -11.08 11.70
C THR A 8 -7.03 -10.60 13.14
N ASP A 9 -6.91 -11.55 14.07
CA ASP A 9 -6.48 -11.32 15.45
C ASP A 9 -5.04 -10.80 15.44
N LEU A 10 -4.88 -9.52 15.16
CA LEU A 10 -3.68 -8.76 15.45
C LEU A 10 -3.91 -8.12 16.82
N ALA A 11 -3.43 -8.80 17.86
CA ALA A 11 -3.40 -8.28 19.23
C ALA A 11 -2.45 -7.07 19.30
N LEU A 12 -2.91 -5.93 18.79
CA LEU A 12 -2.31 -4.62 18.99
C LEU A 12 -2.80 -4.10 20.36
N PRO A 13 -1.93 -3.45 21.15
CA PRO A 13 -2.33 -2.87 22.43
C PRO A 13 -3.51 -1.91 22.21
N ALA A 14 -4.60 -2.15 22.96
CA ALA A 14 -5.89 -1.50 22.82
C ALA A 14 -5.74 0.02 22.65
N TYR A 15 -5.83 0.48 21.41
CA TYR A 15 -5.87 1.89 21.07
C TYR A 15 -7.26 2.41 21.45
N ILE A 16 -7.36 2.93 22.67
CA ILE A 16 -8.38 3.85 23.22
C ILE A 16 -9.79 3.56 22.70
N SER A 17 -10.59 2.72 23.38
CA SER A 17 -12.06 2.60 23.28
C SER A 17 -12.74 3.19 22.02
N GLN A 18 -12.28 2.82 20.83
CA GLN A 18 -12.88 3.29 19.58
C GLN A 18 -13.91 2.26 19.17
N ASP A 19 -15.10 2.74 18.83
CA ASP A 19 -16.11 1.88 18.23
C ASP A 19 -15.55 1.21 16.97
N PRO A 20 -15.96 -0.03 16.68
CA PRO A 20 -15.44 -0.77 15.53
C PRO A 20 -15.71 0.04 14.25
N VAL A 21 -14.63 0.39 13.56
CA VAL A 21 -14.72 1.11 12.29
C VAL A 21 -15.27 0.15 11.24
N ILE A 22 -16.50 0.38 10.79
CA ILE A 22 -17.14 -0.40 9.73
C ILE A 22 -16.66 0.12 8.38
N ALA A 23 -16.22 -0.79 7.51
CA ALA A 23 -15.86 -0.46 6.13
C ALA A 23 -17.07 0.10 5.37
N GLN A 24 -16.88 1.24 4.71
CA GLN A 24 -17.89 1.91 3.92
C GLN A 24 -17.86 1.39 2.48
N ALA A 25 -18.82 1.83 1.65
CA ALA A 25 -18.81 1.52 0.23
C ALA A 25 -17.66 2.22 -0.50
N ASP A 26 -17.17 1.62 -1.59
CA ASP A 26 -15.98 2.10 -2.32
C ASP A 26 -16.03 3.58 -2.74
N GLY A 27 -17.23 4.10 -3.08
CA GLY A 27 -17.44 5.49 -3.49
C GLY A 27 -17.43 6.51 -2.34
N GLN A 28 -17.38 6.08 -1.08
CA GLN A 28 -17.22 6.96 0.09
C GLN A 28 -15.74 7.20 0.41
N TYR A 29 -14.84 6.40 -0.18
CA TYR A 29 -13.42 6.57 0.00
C TYR A 29 -12.87 7.57 -1.03
N PRO A 30 -11.87 8.37 -0.62
CA PRO A 30 -11.23 9.28 -1.55
C PRO A 30 -10.43 8.50 -2.60
N GLU A 31 -10.42 8.99 -3.84
CA GLU A 31 -9.77 8.36 -5.00
C GLU A 31 -8.30 7.99 -4.80
N TRP A 32 -7.58 8.76 -3.97
CA TRP A 32 -6.16 8.49 -3.69
C TRP A 32 -5.96 7.14 -2.97
N LEU A 33 -6.95 6.61 -2.25
CA LEU A 33 -6.87 5.32 -1.57
C LEU A 33 -6.59 4.18 -2.57
N TRP A 34 -7.23 4.25 -3.73
CA TRP A 34 -7.08 3.25 -4.80
C TRP A 34 -5.77 3.40 -5.56
N MET A 35 -5.09 4.54 -5.43
CA MET A 35 -3.80 4.78 -6.08
C MET A 35 -2.62 4.18 -5.30
N ILE A 36 -2.79 3.84 -4.02
CA ILE A 36 -1.71 3.33 -3.16
C ILE A 36 -1.13 2.02 -3.69
N LEU A 37 -1.99 1.16 -4.26
CA LEU A 37 -1.58 -0.13 -4.80
C LEU A 37 -0.84 -0.03 -6.14
N ARG A 38 -0.84 1.16 -6.78
CA ARG A 38 -0.15 1.34 -8.06
C ARG A 38 1.35 1.33 -7.82
N SER A 39 2.06 0.50 -8.60
CA SER A 39 3.52 0.47 -8.54
C SER A 39 4.09 1.84 -8.93
N LYS A 40 5.07 2.30 -8.15
CA LYS A 40 5.78 3.55 -8.45
C LYS A 40 6.66 3.34 -9.67
N ALA A 41 6.21 3.83 -10.83
CA ALA A 41 7.03 3.88 -12.04
C ALA A 41 8.04 5.03 -11.94
N TRP A 42 9.31 4.74 -12.19
CA TRP A 42 10.34 5.75 -12.35
C TRP A 42 10.50 6.06 -13.84
N PRO A 43 10.38 7.31 -14.29
CA PRO A 43 10.57 7.66 -15.70
C PRO A 43 12.01 7.35 -16.13
N ASP A 44 12.15 6.81 -17.34
CA ASP A 44 13.45 6.52 -17.94
C ASP A 44 14.09 7.82 -18.44
N ASN A 45 14.76 8.51 -17.50
CA ASN A 45 15.43 9.79 -17.74
C ASN A 45 16.81 9.63 -18.41
N GLY A 46 17.07 8.50 -19.06
CA GLY A 46 18.38 8.18 -19.63
C GLY A 46 19.43 7.83 -18.58
N THR A 47 20.68 7.70 -19.02
CA THR A 47 21.82 7.31 -18.19
C THR A 47 22.05 8.31 -17.04
N GLY A 48 22.14 7.79 -15.82
CA GLY A 48 22.23 8.57 -14.58
C GLY A 48 20.87 8.99 -13.99
N GLY A 49 19.76 8.54 -14.58
CA GLY A 49 18.41 8.81 -14.09
C GLY A 49 18.08 8.10 -12.78
N LYS A 50 17.02 8.59 -12.10
CA LYS A 50 16.52 7.99 -10.84
C LYS A 50 16.13 6.51 -11.01
N ALA A 51 15.68 6.11 -12.20
CA ALA A 51 15.34 4.71 -12.50
C ALA A 51 16.57 3.80 -12.39
N GLU A 52 17.68 4.17 -13.04
CA GLU A 52 18.94 3.41 -13.01
C GLU A 52 19.52 3.33 -11.59
N GLN A 53 19.43 4.42 -10.83
CA GLN A 53 19.86 4.43 -9.43
C GLN A 53 19.01 3.46 -8.59
N VAL A 54 17.69 3.50 -8.70
CA VAL A 54 16.80 2.60 -7.94
C VAL A 54 17.03 1.15 -8.33
N GLN A 55 17.24 0.85 -9.61
CA GLN A 55 17.55 -0.50 -10.09
C GLN A 55 18.84 -1.04 -9.45
N ARG A 56 19.93 -0.27 -9.49
CA ARG A 56 21.21 -0.66 -8.85
C ARG A 56 21.06 -0.93 -7.35
N TRP A 57 20.22 -0.16 -6.66
CA TRP A 57 19.98 -0.34 -5.23
C TRP A 57 19.20 -1.63 -4.94
N GLN A 58 18.29 -2.03 -5.83
CA GLN A 58 17.58 -3.30 -5.72
C GLN A 58 18.50 -4.49 -5.98
N GLU A 59 19.36 -4.39 -7.00
CA GLU A 59 20.38 -5.41 -7.32
C GLU A 59 21.35 -5.63 -6.14
N ASN A 60 21.84 -4.55 -5.54
CA ASN A 60 22.75 -4.62 -4.37
C ASN A 60 22.09 -5.15 -3.09
N ARG A 61 20.75 -5.13 -2.97
CA ARG A 61 20.03 -5.67 -1.80
C ARG A 61 19.78 -7.17 -1.89
N GLN A 62 19.91 -7.75 -3.09
CA GLN A 62 19.60 -9.16 -3.36
C GLN A 62 20.86 -10.02 -3.48
N GLY A 63 22.05 -9.42 -3.58
CA GLY A 63 23.35 -10.08 -3.49
C GLY A 63 23.90 -10.09 -2.07
#